data_AF-A0A1F4EGV8-F1
#
_entry.id   AF-A0A1F4EGV8-F1
#
_cell.length_a   1.000
_cell.length_b   1.000
_cell.length_c   1.000
_cell.angle_alpha   90.00
_cell.angle_beta   90.00
_cell.angle_gamma   90.00
#
_symmetry.space_group_name_H-M   'P 1'
#
loop_
_entity.id
_entity.type
_entity.pdbx_description
1 polymer ?
#
loop_
_entity_poly.entity_id
_entity_poly.type
_entity_poly.pdbx_seq_one_letter_code
_entity_poly.pdbx_strand_id
1 'polypeptide(L)'
;MEARVAQFRVEFVLDQATGKYLAEMYHPEREQELLLRTEALYPSQEAAVLGVVQLFKNAVLNFPKKPKKAKAKKAKKKPAKARKSKRKQTSKRRK
;
A
#
# COMPACT_ATOMS: atom_id res chain seq x y z
N MET A 1 11.96 11.37 -19.25
CA MET A 1 12.37 10.26 -18.36
C MET A 1 11.82 8.99 -18.97
N GLU A 2 12.67 8.15 -19.56
CA GLU A 2 12.25 6.79 -19.92
C GLU A 2 11.87 6.04 -18.63
N ALA A 3 10.63 5.55 -18.58
CA ALA A 3 10.28 4.56 -17.58
C ALA A 3 11.00 3.27 -17.95
N ARG A 4 12.14 2.98 -17.30
CA ARG A 4 12.79 1.68 -17.44
C ARG A 4 11.82 0.64 -16.91
N VAL A 5 11.29 -0.19 -17.80
CA VAL A 5 10.44 -1.32 -17.43
C VAL A 5 11.36 -2.34 -16.77
N ALA A 6 11.12 -2.65 -15.49
CA ALA A 6 11.87 -3.70 -14.79
C ALA A 6 11.58 -5.06 -15.43
N GLN A 7 12.64 -5.77 -15.82
CA GLN A 7 12.54 -7.11 -16.40
C GLN A 7 12.94 -8.13 -15.33
N PHE A 8 12.00 -8.96 -14.91
CA PHE A 8 12.27 -10.04 -13.96
C PHE A 8 12.65 -11.30 -14.71
N ARG A 9 13.76 -11.94 -14.31
CA ARG A 9 14.16 -13.25 -14.82
C ARG A 9 13.53 -14.33 -13.96
N VAL A 10 12.90 -15.31 -14.61
CA VAL A 10 12.35 -16.49 -13.97
C VAL A 10 13.02 -17.71 -14.56
N GLU A 11 13.60 -18.55 -13.71
CA GLU A 11 14.23 -19.82 -14.10
C GLU A 11 13.46 -21.00 -13.52
N PHE A 12 13.48 -22.12 -14.24
CA PHE A 12 12.80 -23.35 -13.83
C PHE A 12 13.86 -24.41 -13.53
N VAL A 13 13.97 -24.76 -12.26
CA VAL A 13 15.05 -25.63 -11.75
C VAL A 13 14.45 -26.95 -11.32
N LEU A 14 15.16 -28.05 -11.59
CA LEU A 14 14.83 -29.37 -11.08
C LEU A 14 15.39 -29.50 -9.66
N ASP A 15 14.52 -29.75 -8.70
CA ASP A 15 14.93 -30.13 -7.36
C ASP A 15 15.35 -31.59 -7.33
N GLN A 16 16.64 -31.83 -7.12
CA GLN A 16 17.23 -33.18 -7.11
C GLN A 16 16.71 -34.03 -5.94
N ALA A 17 16.26 -33.42 -4.85
CA ALA A 17 15.75 -34.17 -3.70
C ALA A 17 14.38 -34.80 -3.96
N THR A 18 13.52 -34.08 -4.70
CA THR A 18 12.13 -34.51 -4.95
C THR A 18 11.88 -34.98 -6.39
N GLY A 19 12.81 -34.71 -7.30
CA GLY A 19 12.64 -34.96 -8.74
C GLY A 19 11.60 -34.04 -9.39
N LYS A 20 11.21 -32.95 -8.73
CA LYS A 20 10.16 -32.02 -9.19
C LYS A 20 10.74 -30.68 -9.58
N TYR A 21 10.04 -29.99 -10.47
CA TYR A 21 10.39 -28.65 -10.91
C TYR A 21 9.80 -27.58 -9.99
N LEU A 22 10.52 -26.47 -9.91
CA LEU A 22 10.13 -25.26 -9.21
C LEU A 22 10.57 -24.03 -10.01
N ALA A 23 10.01 -22.87 -9.67
CA ALA A 23 10.37 -21.60 -10.28
C ALA A 23 11.14 -20.72 -9.30
N GLU A 24 12.21 -20.10 -9.81
CA GLU A 24 13.05 -19.13 -9.12
C GLU A 24 12.93 -17.78 -9.82
N MET A 25 12.67 -16.73 -9.05
CA MET A 25 12.55 -15.37 -9.56
C MET A 25 13.70 -14.52 -9.03
N TYR A 26 14.38 -13.82 -9.93
CA TYR A 26 15.57 -13.03 -9.64
C TYR A 26 15.30 -11.53 -9.66
N HIS A 27 16.15 -10.77 -8.95
CA HIS A 27 16.07 -9.31 -8.90
C HIS A 27 16.42 -8.70 -10.26
N PRO A 28 15.65 -7.70 -10.75
CA PRO A 28 15.82 -7.14 -12.09
C PRO A 28 17.15 -6.37 -12.28
N GLU A 29 17.72 -5.84 -11.20
CA GLU A 29 19.01 -5.11 -11.24
C GLU A 29 20.20 -5.96 -10.77
N ARG A 30 19.94 -7.13 -10.18
CA ARG A 30 20.96 -7.97 -9.53
C ARG A 30 20.69 -9.42 -9.90
N GLU A 31 21.30 -9.83 -11.00
CA GLU A 31 21.01 -11.11 -11.67
C GLU A 31 21.23 -12.36 -10.82
N GLN A 32 22.06 -12.27 -9.77
CA GLN A 32 22.34 -13.39 -8.85
C GLN A 32 21.48 -13.34 -7.58
N GLU A 33 20.73 -12.26 -7.34
CA GLU A 33 19.91 -12.10 -6.15
C GLU A 33 18.54 -12.76 -6.36
N LEU A 34 18.31 -13.88 -5.67
CA LEU A 34 17.04 -14.59 -5.67
C LEU A 34 16.02 -13.83 -4.81
N LEU A 35 14.90 -13.44 -5.40
CA LEU A 35 13.78 -12.78 -4.71
C LEU A 35 12.80 -13.78 -4.10
N LEU A 36 12.46 -14.81 -4.88
CA LEU A 36 11.43 -15.76 -4.51
C LEU A 36 11.69 -17.11 -5.15
N ARG A 37 11.32 -18.17 -4.44
CA ARG A 37 11.31 -19.54 -4.92
C ARG A 37 9.96 -20.19 -4.61
N THR A 38 9.38 -20.88 -5.58
CA THR A 38 8.18 -21.69 -5.35
C THR A 38 8.55 -23.05 -4.75
N GLU A 39 7.59 -23.70 -4.12
CA GLU A 39 7.75 -25.09 -3.70
C GLU A 39 7.95 -26.04 -4.90
N ALA A 40 8.64 -27.17 -4.67
CA ALA A 40 8.93 -28.19 -5.68
C ALA A 40 7.73 -29.13 -5.86
N LEU A 41 6.78 -28.70 -6.68
CA LEU A 41 5.50 -29.40 -6.87
C LEU A 41 5.20 -29.78 -8.33
N TYR A 42 5.94 -29.25 -9.29
CA TYR A 42 5.63 -29.46 -10.70
C TYR A 42 6.29 -30.73 -11.25
N PRO A 43 5.56 -31.58 -11.98
CA PRO A 43 6.11 -32.82 -12.53
C PRO A 43 6.99 -32.60 -13.78
N SER A 44 6.84 -31.47 -14.47
CA SER A 44 7.63 -31.12 -15.65
C SER A 44 7.91 -29.62 -15.68
N GLN A 45 8.84 -29.22 -16.56
CA GLN A 45 9.19 -27.81 -16.76
C GLN A 45 8.00 -27.02 -17.31
N GLU A 46 7.24 -27.57 -18.26
CA GLU A 46 6.07 -26.93 -18.86
C GLU A 46 4.96 -26.71 -17.83
N ALA A 47 4.76 -27.68 -16.92
CA ALA A 47 3.82 -27.55 -15.82
C ALA A 47 4.21 -26.40 -14.87
N ALA A 48 5.52 -26.24 -14.60
CA ALA A 48 6.01 -25.14 -13.79
C ALA A 48 5.79 -23.77 -14.47
N VAL A 49 6.06 -23.67 -15.77
CA VAL A 49 5.76 -22.47 -16.57
C VAL A 49 4.28 -22.11 -16.48
N LEU A 50 3.41 -23.09 -16.71
CA LEU A 50 1.97 -22.88 -16.69
C LEU A 50 1.46 -22.48 -15.30
N GLY A 51 2.01 -23.10 -14.25
CA GLY A 51 1.72 -22.74 -12.86
C GLY A 51 2.09 -21.29 -12.53
N VAL A 52 3.29 -20.84 -12.94
CA VAL A 52 3.70 -19.44 -12.77
C VAL A 52 2.78 -18.49 -13.54
N VAL A 53 2.42 -18.80 -14.79
CA VAL A 53 1.48 -17.98 -15.57
C VAL A 53 0.12 -17.88 -14.88
N GLN A 54 -0.37 -18.99 -14.31
CA GLN A 54 -1.63 -18.99 -13.55
C GLN A 54 -1.52 -18.14 -12.27
N LEU A 55 -0.40 -18.20 -11.55
CA LEU A 55 -0.17 -17.35 -10.38
C LEU A 55 -0.22 -15.87 -10.74
N PHE A 56 0.41 -15.46 -11.84
CA PHE A 56 0.34 -14.07 -12.31
C PHE A 56 -1.07 -13.65 -12.73
N LYS A 57 -1.81 -14.52 -13.41
CA LYS A 57 -3.21 -14.24 -13.81
C LYS A 57 -4.13 -14.06 -12.60
N ASN A 58 -3.89 -14.83 -11.55
CA ASN A 58 -4.70 -14.82 -10.33
C ASN A 58 -4.20 -13.83 -9.28
N ALA A 59 -3.05 -13.17 -9.49
CA ALA A 59 -2.48 -12.22 -8.55
C ALA A 59 -3.38 -10.98 -8.46
N VAL A 60 -4.16 -10.90 -7.38
CA VAL A 60 -4.91 -9.69 -7.02
C VAL A 60 -3.89 -8.65 -6.55
N LEU A 61 -3.62 -7.65 -7.40
CA LEU A 61 -2.72 -6.54 -7.07
C LEU A 61 -3.32 -5.67 -5.96
N ASN A 62 -3.01 -6.02 -4.72
CA ASN A 62 -3.33 -5.20 -3.55
C ASN A 62 -2.33 -4.06 -3.42
N PHE A 63 -2.59 -2.96 -4.13
CA PHE A 63 -1.83 -1.74 -3.92
C PHE A 63 -2.25 -1.08 -2.59
N PRO A 64 -1.32 -0.77 -1.68
CA PRO A 64 -1.64 0.03 -0.50
C PRO A 64 -2.20 1.38 -0.96
N LYS A 65 -3.47 1.65 -0.64
CA LYS A 65 -4.09 2.95 -0.92
C LYS A 65 -3.33 4.01 -0.15
N LYS A 66 -2.75 5.00 -0.86
CA LYS A 66 -2.05 6.14 -0.26
C LYS A 66 -2.92 6.71 0.88
N PRO A 67 -2.34 6.99 2.07
CA PRO A 67 -3.11 7.55 3.17
C PRO A 67 -3.73 8.87 2.71
N LYS A 68 -5.07 8.92 2.67
CA LYS A 68 -5.79 10.16 2.39
C LYS A 68 -5.41 11.14 3.50
N LYS A 69 -4.62 12.17 3.17
CA LYS A 69 -4.34 13.30 4.07
C LYS A 69 -5.67 13.76 4.66
N ALA A 70 -5.84 13.55 5.96
CA ALA A 70 -7.05 13.95 6.66
C ALA A 70 -7.27 15.44 6.40
N LYS A 71 -8.37 15.79 5.71
CA LYS A 71 -8.76 17.19 5.55
C LYS A 71 -8.94 17.76 6.95
N ALA A 72 -7.99 18.59 7.39
CA ALA A 72 -8.06 19.30 8.66
C ALA A 72 -9.40 20.05 8.71
N LYS A 73 -10.32 19.60 9.57
CA LYS A 73 -11.57 20.29 9.84
C LYS A 73 -11.19 21.66 10.43
N LYS A 74 -11.33 22.73 9.63
CA LYS A 74 -11.22 24.11 10.12
C LYS A 74 -12.14 24.27 11.33
N ALA A 75 -11.55 24.47 12.51
CA ALA A 75 -12.28 24.82 13.72
C ALA A 75 -13.01 26.15 13.50
N LYS A 76 -14.34 26.10 13.40
CA LYS A 76 -15.18 27.31 13.44
C LYS A 76 -15.02 27.94 14.83
N LYS A 77 -14.27 29.05 14.91
CA LYS A 77 -14.21 29.92 16.10
C LYS A 77 -15.63 30.41 16.41
N LYS A 78 -16.16 30.05 17.59
CA LYS A 78 -17.37 30.67 18.15
C LYS A 78 -16.99 32.05 18.73
N PRO A 79 -17.80 33.10 18.51
CA PRO A 79 -17.52 34.43 19.07
C PRO A 79 -17.74 34.44 20.60
N ALA A 80 -16.84 35.13 21.29
CA ALA A 80 -16.82 35.27 22.74
C ALA A 80 -18.02 36.10 23.24
N LYS A 81 -18.78 35.55 24.20
CA LYS A 81 -19.76 36.30 24.98
C LYS A 81 -19.04 37.32 25.87
N ALA A 82 -19.09 38.60 25.53
CA ALA A 82 -18.68 39.68 26.42
C ALA A 82 -19.69 39.83 27.58
N ARG A 83 -19.18 39.71 28.81
CA ARG A 83 -19.93 39.90 30.06
C ARG A 83 -20.06 41.40 30.37
N LYS A 84 -21.28 41.78 30.75
CA LYS A 84 -21.73 42.90 31.62
C LYS A 84 -20.69 43.97 32.03
N SER A 85 -21.05 45.24 31.83
CA SER A 85 -20.65 46.33 32.72
C SER A 85 -21.85 47.19 33.15
N LYS A 86 -21.86 47.48 34.44
CA LYS A 86 -22.83 48.30 35.18
C LYS A 86 -22.77 49.76 34.72
N ARG A 87 -23.91 50.45 34.67
CA ARG A 87 -23.94 51.89 34.98
C ARG A 87 -25.22 52.23 35.74
N LYS A 88 -25.02 52.52 37.04
CA LYS A 88 -26.02 53.01 37.98
C LYS A 88 -26.19 54.53 37.79
N GLN A 89 -27.43 54.99 38.04
CA GLN A 89 -27.79 56.23 38.74
C GLN A 89 -28.08 57.51 37.92
N THR A 90 -29.33 57.98 38.02
CA THR A 90 -29.79 59.34 38.40
C THR A 90 -31.30 59.41 38.10
N SER A 91 -32.16 60.24 38.69
CA SER A 91 -32.40 60.66 40.07
C SER A 91 -33.83 61.29 40.10
N LYS A 92 -34.50 61.29 41.25
CA LYS A 92 -35.56 62.25 41.68
C LYS A 92 -37.00 62.16 41.11
N ARG A 93 -37.85 61.43 41.85
CA ARG A 93 -39.00 61.89 42.67
C ARG A 93 -39.71 63.21 42.31
N ARG A 94 -41.04 63.12 42.08
CA ARG A 94 -42.15 63.93 42.66
C ARG A 94 -43.48 63.29 42.16
N LYS A 95 -44.24 62.64 43.05
CA LYS A 95 -45.31 63.15 43.93
C LYS A 95 -46.52 63.63 43.13
#